data_AF-A0A354HTE5-F1
#
_entry.id   AF-A0A354HTE5-F1
#
_cell.length_a   1.000
_cell.length_b   1.000
_cell.length_c   1.000
_cell.angle_alpha   90.00
_cell.angle_beta   90.00
_cell.angle_gamma   90.00
#
_symmetry.space_group_name_H-M   'P 1'
#
loop_
_entity.id
_entity.type
_entity.pdbx_description
1 polymer ?
#
loop_
_entity_poly.entity_id
_entity_poly.type
_entity_poly.pdbx_seq_one_letter_code
_entity_poly.pdbx_strand_id
1 'polypeptide(L)'
;MLISSTLMRQSMRRVLSEEELTGDCVYLIDGIVSCVRGSFEHKQLVEKILEYPVPKIIEHPDIFLRENALKEDFFDYIVELRRTKDEVIDYNLVSQSFSAFDIS
;
A
#
# COMPACT_ATOMS: atom_id res chain seq x y z
N MET A 1 2.05 10.08 -15.63
CA MET A 1 0.63 10.41 -15.31
C MET A 1 0.41 10.07 -13.84
N LEU A 2 -0.07 10.99 -13.01
CA LEU A 2 -0.16 10.77 -11.56
C LEU A 2 -1.49 10.06 -11.23
N ILE A 3 -1.42 8.75 -10.98
CA ILE A 3 -2.56 7.99 -10.47
C ILE A 3 -2.49 8.10 -8.95
N SER A 4 -3.34 8.94 -8.36
CA SER A 4 -3.36 9.22 -6.92
C SER A 4 -4.37 8.35 -6.17
N SER A 5 -4.01 7.98 -4.93
CA SER A 5 -4.81 7.25 -3.93
C SER A 5 -6.21 7.77 -3.73
N THR A 6 -6.45 9.08 -3.88
CA THR A 6 -7.77 9.67 -3.67
C THR A 6 -8.79 9.19 -4.70
N LEU A 7 -8.34 8.80 -5.90
CA LEU A 7 -9.17 8.09 -6.88
C LEU A 7 -9.25 6.57 -6.60
N MET A 8 -8.28 6.00 -5.88
CA MET A 8 -8.25 4.56 -5.54
C MET A 8 -9.03 4.20 -4.26
N ARG A 9 -9.23 5.14 -3.32
CA ARG A 9 -10.05 4.90 -2.11
C ARG A 9 -11.52 4.57 -2.44
N GLN A 10 -11.97 4.81 -3.67
CA GLN A 10 -13.31 4.44 -4.17
C GLN A 10 -13.32 3.33 -5.23
N SER A 11 -12.20 2.68 -5.55
CA SER A 11 -12.20 1.62 -6.55
C SER A 11 -11.13 0.57 -6.26
N MET A 12 -11.54 -0.53 -5.62
CA MET A 12 -10.80 -1.80 -5.64
C MET A 12 -10.67 -2.25 -7.10
N ARG A 13 -9.60 -1.83 -7.80
CA ARG A 13 -9.36 -2.25 -9.18
C ARG A 13 -8.66 -3.60 -9.22
N ARG A 14 -9.19 -4.49 -10.06
CA ARG A 14 -8.73 -5.89 -10.20
C ARG A 14 -7.89 -6.15 -11.45
N VAL A 15 -7.75 -5.17 -12.35
CA VAL A 15 -6.96 -5.26 -13.60
C VAL A 15 -6.41 -3.87 -13.95
N LEU A 16 -5.16 -3.82 -14.43
CA LEU A 16 -4.52 -2.64 -15.03
C LEU A 16 -4.40 -2.88 -16.55
N SER A 17 -4.55 -1.83 -17.37
CA SER A 17 -4.40 -1.97 -18.83
C SER A 17 -2.91 -2.01 -19.25
N GLU A 18 -2.60 -2.61 -20.40
CA GLU A 18 -1.22 -2.73 -20.93
C GLU A 18 -0.50 -1.37 -21.11
N GLU A 19 -1.26 -0.29 -21.29
CA GLU A 19 -0.74 1.09 -21.36
C GLU A 19 -0.29 1.64 -19.99
N GLU A 20 -0.90 1.20 -18.89
CA GLU A 20 -0.50 1.57 -17.52
C GLU A 20 0.74 0.80 -17.05
N LEU A 21 1.01 -0.36 -17.66
CA LEU A 21 2.23 -1.13 -17.45
C LEU A 21 3.44 -0.57 -18.21
N THR A 22 3.21 0.26 -19.24
CA THR A 22 4.27 0.78 -20.14
C THR A 22 4.59 2.26 -19.95
N GLY A 23 3.80 3.01 -19.18
CA GLY A 23 4.01 4.44 -18.90
C GLY A 23 4.67 4.74 -17.55
N ASP A 24 5.21 5.97 -17.42
CA ASP A 24 5.67 6.58 -16.16
C ASP A 24 4.52 6.69 -15.15
N CYS A 25 4.19 5.56 -14.52
CA CYS A 25 3.12 5.37 -13.57
C CYS A 25 3.72 4.97 -12.22
N VAL A 26 3.17 5.56 -11.15
CA VAL A 26 3.53 5.24 -9.77
C VAL A 26 2.42 4.36 -9.21
N TYR A 27 2.78 3.20 -8.68
CA TYR A 27 1.81 2.32 -8.03
C TYR A 27 1.62 2.71 -6.57
N LEU A 28 0.38 2.69 -6.11
CA LEU A 28 0.08 2.83 -4.70
C LEU A 28 -0.53 1.53 -4.18
N ILE A 29 0.03 1.01 -3.11
CA ILE A 29 -0.35 -0.26 -2.51
C ILE A 29 -0.62 -0.02 -1.03
N ASP A 30 -1.80 -0.41 -0.57
CA ASP A 30 -2.17 -0.34 0.85
C ASP A 30 -1.96 -1.71 1.49
N GLY A 31 -1.06 -1.80 2.48
CA GLY A 31 -0.75 -3.05 3.18
C GLY A 31 -1.95 -3.73 3.84
N ILE A 32 -2.96 -2.99 4.29
CA ILE A 32 -4.14 -3.60 4.92
C ILE A 32 -5.00 -4.29 3.87
N VAL A 33 -5.28 -3.58 2.77
CA VAL A 33 -6.08 -4.13 1.68
C VAL A 33 -5.34 -5.31 1.06
N SER A 34 -4.05 -5.17 0.80
CA SER A 34 -3.26 -6.21 0.13
C SER A 34 -2.98 -7.43 1.00
N CYS A 35 -2.69 -7.27 2.29
CA CYS A 35 -2.39 -8.41 3.17
C CYS A 35 -3.63 -9.01 3.84
N VAL A 36 -4.54 -8.16 4.34
CA VAL A 36 -5.63 -8.58 5.25
C VAL A 36 -6.95 -8.82 4.52
N ARG A 37 -7.37 -7.92 3.61
CA ARG A 37 -8.73 -7.94 3.01
C ARG A 37 -8.79 -8.40 1.55
N GLY A 38 -7.66 -8.50 0.87
CA GLY A 38 -7.59 -8.75 -0.56
C GLY A 38 -8.00 -10.17 -0.94
N SER A 39 -8.73 -10.31 -2.05
CA SER A 39 -8.98 -11.62 -2.65
C SER A 39 -7.67 -12.25 -3.15
N PHE A 40 -7.70 -13.56 -3.41
CA PHE A 40 -6.53 -14.27 -3.93
C PHE A 40 -5.97 -13.63 -5.21
N GLU A 41 -6.84 -13.23 -6.13
CA GLU A 41 -6.45 -12.58 -7.38
C GLU A 41 -5.78 -11.22 -7.16
N HIS A 42 -6.23 -10.46 -6.15
CA HIS A 42 -5.60 -9.20 -5.78
C HIS A 42 -4.20 -9.41 -5.22
N LYS A 43 -4.02 -10.42 -4.36
CA LYS A 43 -2.71 -10.76 -3.80
C LYS A 43 -1.72 -11.13 -4.90
N GLN A 44 -2.14 -11.96 -5.85
CA GLN A 44 -1.31 -12.32 -7.02
C GLN A 44 -0.96 -11.10 -7.90
N LEU A 45 -1.88 -10.14 -8.05
CA LEU A 45 -1.60 -8.92 -8.80
C LEU A 45 -0.57 -8.05 -8.07
N VAL A 46 -0.70 -7.91 -6.75
CA VAL A 46 0.23 -7.14 -5.92
C VAL A 46 1.62 -7.77 -5.97
N GLU A 47 1.75 -9.09 -5.85
CA GLU A 47 3.03 -9.80 -6.00
C GLU A 47 3.71 -9.49 -7.33
N LYS A 48 2.96 -9.54 -8.45
CA LYS A 48 3.48 -9.18 -9.78
C LYS A 48 3.91 -7.72 -9.88
N ILE A 49 3.14 -6.81 -9.28
CA ILE A 49 3.48 -5.38 -9.28
C ILE A 49 4.75 -5.16 -8.47
N LEU A 50 4.91 -5.81 -7.31
CA LEU A 50 6.08 -5.68 -6.43
C LEU A 50 7.39 -6.06 -7.15
N GLU A 51 7.36 -7.08 -8.01
CA GLU A 51 8.50 -7.51 -8.84
C GLU A 51 8.82 -6.56 -10.01
N TYR A 52 7.86 -5.73 -10.43
CA TYR A 52 8.03 -4.87 -11.60
C TYR A 52 8.94 -3.66 -11.28
N PRO A 53 9.95 -3.31 -12.09
CA PRO A 53 10.94 -2.27 -11.76
C PRO A 53 10.41 -0.84 -12.02
N VAL A 54 9.33 -0.50 -11.35
CA VAL A 54 8.63 0.79 -11.40
C VAL A 54 8.56 1.43 -10.01
N PRO A 55 8.45 2.76 -9.93
CA PRO A 55 8.20 3.44 -8.65
C PRO A 55 6.90 2.98 -8.00
N LYS A 56 6.96 2.73 -6.69
CA LYS A 56 5.81 2.31 -5.88
C LYS A 56 5.81 3.08 -4.58
N ILE A 57 4.61 3.35 -4.07
CA ILE A 57 4.37 3.90 -2.75
C ILE A 57 3.56 2.84 -2.00
N ILE A 58 4.08 2.41 -0.85
CA ILE A 58 3.40 1.44 0.02
C ILE A 58 2.91 2.18 1.25
N GLU A 59 1.60 2.21 1.44
CA GLU A 59 0.95 2.67 2.65
C GLU A 59 0.93 1.52 3.67
N HIS A 60 1.16 1.86 4.94
CA HIS A 60 1.22 0.89 6.03
C HIS A 60 2.20 -0.27 5.75
N PRO A 61 3.48 0.04 5.46
CA PRO A 61 4.49 -0.97 5.15
C PRO A 61 4.74 -1.92 6.34
N ASP A 62 4.43 -1.48 7.56
CA ASP A 62 4.49 -2.29 8.77
C ASP A 62 3.60 -3.54 8.68
N ILE A 63 2.49 -3.50 7.94
CA ILE A 63 1.64 -4.68 7.73
C ILE A 63 2.35 -5.71 6.85
N PHE A 64 2.99 -5.28 5.76
CA PHE A 64 3.76 -6.18 4.89
C PHE A 64 4.95 -6.82 5.63
N LEU A 65 5.60 -6.07 6.52
CA LEU A 65 6.69 -6.57 7.36
C LEU A 65 6.19 -7.58 8.40
N ARG A 66 5.08 -7.27 9.11
CA ARG A 66 4.48 -8.15 10.13
C ARG A 66 4.03 -9.49 9.55
N GLU A 67 3.40 -9.46 8.37
CA GLU A 67 2.92 -10.66 7.69
C GLU A 67 4.03 -11.43 6.95
N ASN A 68 5.30 -11.01 7.07
CA ASN A 68 6.46 -11.55 6.36
C ASN A 68 6.30 -11.56 4.82
N ALA A 69 5.47 -10.67 4.28
CA ALA A 69 5.22 -10.56 2.85
C ALA A 69 6.30 -9.73 2.13
N LEU A 70 6.96 -8.82 2.84
CA LEU A 70 8.13 -8.07 2.36
C LEU A 70 9.24 -8.08 3.41
N LYS A 71 10.47 -7.90 2.93
CA LYS A 71 11.65 -7.72 3.78
C LYS A 71 11.88 -6.23 4.06
N GLU A 72 12.57 -5.92 5.16
CA GLU A 72 12.91 -4.53 5.51
C GLU A 72 13.77 -3.83 4.45
N ASP A 73 14.62 -4.58 3.74
CA ASP A 73 15.48 -4.09 2.66
C ASP A 73 14.76 -3.84 1.33
N PHE A 74 13.45 -4.12 1.27
CA PHE A 74 12.64 -3.84 0.09
C PHE A 74 12.41 -2.33 -0.13
N PHE A 75 12.43 -1.54 0.95
CA PHE A 75 12.04 -0.13 0.90
C PHE A 75 13.26 0.78 0.69
N ASP A 76 13.28 1.53 -0.41
CA ASP A 76 14.34 2.52 -0.66
C ASP A 76 14.28 3.71 0.33
N TYR A 77 13.06 4.15 0.65
CA TYR A 77 12.80 5.29 1.53
C TYR A 77 11.54 5.05 2.36
N ILE A 78 11.58 5.48 3.62
CA ILE A 78 10.41 5.56 4.49
C ILE A 78 10.10 7.04 4.75
N VAL A 79 8.85 7.42 4.50
CA VAL A 79 8.36 8.78 4.73
C VAL A 79 7.34 8.74 5.87
N GLU A 80 7.57 9.58 6.88
CA GLU A 80 6.66 9.73 8.02
C GLU A 80 6.09 11.14 8.07
N LEU A 81 4.77 11.24 8.11
CA LEU A 81 4.07 12.52 8.18
C LEU A 81 3.64 12.78 9.61
N ARG A 82 4.09 13.91 10.18
CA ARG A 82 3.77 14.35 11.53
C ARG A 82 3.12 15.73 11.49
N ARG A 83 2.08 15.93 12.30
CA ARG A 83 1.37 17.19 12.53
C ARG A 83 2.22 18.19 13.31
N THR A 84 3.01 17.70 14.26
CA THR A 84 3.95 18.50 15.05
C THR A 84 5.30 17.79 15.13
N LYS A 85 6.36 18.55 15.44
CA LYS A 85 7.72 18.01 15.56
C LYS A 85 7.83 16.88 16.60
N ASP A 86 7.03 17.00 17.67
CA ASP A 86 7.06 16.11 18.83
C ASP A 86 5.93 15.05 18.79
N GLU A 87 5.17 14.98 17.69
CA GLU A 87 4.15 13.93 17.55
C GLU A 87 4.82 12.56 17.52
N VAL A 88 4.42 11.72 18.46
CA VAL A 88 4.78 10.30 18.48
C VAL A 88 3.76 9.56 17.64
N ILE A 89 4.24 8.95 16.55
CA ILE A 89 3.42 8.05 15.72
C ILE A 89 3.36 6.71 16.44
N ASP A 90 2.21 6.40 17.04
CA ASP A 90 1.96 5.09 17.63
C ASP A 90 1.36 4.15 16.58
N TYR A 91 2.18 3.23 16.07
CA TYR A 91 1.76 2.22 15.08
C TYR A 91 0.70 1.24 15.63
N ASN A 92 0.53 1.15 16.95
CA ASN A 92 -0.57 0.36 17.53
C ASN A 92 -1.92 1.04 17.30
N LEU A 93 -1.98 2.38 17.37
CA LEU A 93 -3.20 3.15 17.07
C LEU A 93 -3.57 3.08 15.58
N VAL A 94 -2.56 2.97 14.71
CA VAL A 94 -2.76 2.75 13.27
C VAL A 94 -3.51 1.43 13.04
N SER A 95 -3.06 0.34 13.70
CA SER A 95 -3.78 -0.94 13.67
C SER A 95 -5.21 -0.88 14.22
N GLN A 96 -5.45 -0.12 15.29
CA GLN A 96 -6.79 0.06 15.87
C GLN A 96 -7.70 0.92 14.99
N SER A 97 -7.16 1.94 14.33
CA SER A 97 -7.89 2.75 13.36
C SER A 97 -8.40 1.90 12.21
N PHE A 98 -7.63 0.90 11.77
CA PHE A 98 -8.09 -0.07 10.76
C PHE A 98 -9.24 -0.95 11.25
N SER A 99 -9.15 -1.46 12.48
CA SER A 99 -10.26 -2.22 13.07
C SER A 99 -11.53 -1.37 13.20
N ALA A 100 -11.42 -0.05 13.42
CA ALA A 100 -12.57 0.84 13.40
C ALA A 100 -13.16 1.03 11.98
N PHE A 101 -12.32 1.04 10.93
CA PHE A 101 -12.77 1.01 9.53
C PHE A 101 -13.36 -0.34 9.09
N ASP A 102 -13.19 -1.44 9.84
CA ASP A 102 -13.84 -2.74 9.58
C ASP A 102 -15.33 -2.78 10.02
N ILE A 103 -15.75 -1.84 10.88
CA ILE A 103 -17.09 -1.87 11.51
C ILE A 103 -18.09 -0.95 10.77
N SER A 104 -17.69 -0.31 9.66
CA SER A 104 -18.54 0.58 8.85
C SER A 104 -18.88 0.01 7.47
#